data_AF-A0A9E4IT87-F1
#
_entry.id   AF-A0A9E4IT87-F1
#
_cell.length_a   1.000
_cell.length_b   1.000
_cell.length_c   1.000
_cell.angle_alpha   90.00
_cell.angle_beta   90.00
_cell.angle_gamma   90.00
#
_symmetry.space_group_name_H-M   'P 1'
#
loop_
_entity.id
_entity.type
_entity.pdbx_description
1 polymer ?
#
loop_
_entity_poly.entity_id
_entity_poly.type
_entity_poly.pdbx_seq_one_letter_code
_entity_poly.pdbx_strand_id
1 'polypeptide(L)'
;MQRIQRSLLICALLPAVLYMPEPGHAQPAGRRVATLESLTSRPLFFHGTDVIVQADVEADGVLAYLVDERGVRLLALDVTPPPAGTRERLEATGTFYDVGRLEPTDPRVSNLPFDRLATSLLGKSWPGVGELPVLVASSTRVVAGSGPGGASLRTLALDPDAHVGAAVTVSGRFRGRNLYGDLPGSPGKSRWDFVLASVDAAVWVAGREPKGDGFELDVQARIDTGRWLEVTGAVALHEGMVVIDATDIALADPPSDRAPITPVRPRQGPPPEVIFSAPLQDDVDVPRDTTVRIQFSRDMDPDSFDNRVTVSYGGPAAAGAQAGDADAIGFEAAYRPRNRVFEIRFDAELQPFRTIDVRLLDGITSTDDVALPAWTLSFFVGG
;
A
#
# COMPACT_ATOMS: atom_id res chain seq x y z
N MET A 1 11.13 -44.33 -81.50
CA MET A 1 10.12 -43.30 -81.86
C MET A 1 9.50 -42.78 -80.56
N GLN A 2 9.73 -41.50 -80.27
CA GLN A 2 9.37 -40.80 -79.04
C GLN A 2 7.85 -40.67 -78.87
N ARG A 3 7.34 -40.88 -77.65
CA ARG A 3 6.11 -40.24 -77.18
C ARG A 3 6.44 -39.47 -75.91
N ILE A 4 6.39 -38.15 -76.05
CA ILE A 4 6.62 -37.14 -75.02
C ILE A 4 5.36 -37.04 -74.16
N GLN A 5 5.41 -37.46 -72.91
CA GLN A 5 4.40 -37.11 -71.92
C GLN A 5 4.76 -35.73 -71.33
N ARG A 6 3.88 -34.75 -71.54
CA ARG A 6 3.92 -33.43 -70.89
C ARG A 6 3.24 -33.55 -69.53
N SER A 7 4.02 -33.50 -68.46
CA SER A 7 3.52 -33.29 -67.10
C SER A 7 3.24 -31.80 -66.89
N LEU A 8 1.98 -31.46 -66.60
CA LEU A 8 1.61 -30.15 -66.07
C LEU A 8 2.15 -30.03 -64.64
N LEU A 9 3.05 -29.06 -64.42
CA LEU A 9 3.47 -28.64 -63.08
C LEU A 9 2.49 -27.55 -62.62
N ILE A 10 1.64 -27.87 -61.64
CA ILE A 10 0.80 -26.88 -60.95
C ILE A 10 1.66 -26.29 -59.83
N CYS A 11 2.11 -25.04 -60.01
CA CYS A 11 2.74 -24.25 -58.96
C CYS A 11 1.70 -23.88 -57.90
N ALA A 12 1.73 -24.54 -56.74
CA ALA A 12 1.05 -24.07 -55.55
C ALA A 12 1.83 -22.91 -54.93
N LEU A 13 1.30 -21.69 -55.03
CA LEU A 13 1.75 -20.53 -54.27
C LEU A 13 1.38 -20.76 -52.79
N LEU A 14 2.39 -21.08 -51.97
CA LEU A 14 2.30 -21.02 -50.51
C LEU A 14 2.36 -19.55 -50.07
N PRO A 15 1.45 -19.07 -49.20
CA PRO A 15 1.59 -17.77 -48.59
C PRO A 15 2.77 -17.79 -47.60
N ALA A 16 3.79 -16.99 -47.89
CA ALA A 16 4.84 -16.68 -46.93
C ALA A 16 4.23 -15.89 -45.76
N VAL A 17 4.00 -16.56 -44.64
CA VAL A 17 3.67 -15.90 -43.38
C VAL A 17 4.92 -15.15 -42.93
N LEU A 18 4.92 -13.84 -43.13
CA LEU A 18 5.90 -12.93 -42.54
C LEU A 18 5.69 -12.98 -41.02
N TYR A 19 6.59 -13.69 -40.33
CA TYR A 19 6.70 -13.66 -38.88
C TYR A 19 7.21 -12.26 -38.51
N MET A 20 6.29 -11.35 -38.20
CA MET A 20 6.67 -10.10 -37.56
C MET A 20 7.15 -10.44 -36.15
N PRO A 21 8.39 -10.08 -35.76
CA PRO A 21 8.80 -10.18 -34.37
C PRO A 21 7.86 -9.27 -33.57
N GLU A 22 7.21 -9.84 -32.55
CA GLU A 22 6.49 -9.02 -31.58
C GLU A 22 7.46 -7.97 -31.03
N PRO A 23 7.02 -6.71 -30.86
CA PRO A 23 7.82 -5.72 -30.17
C PRO A 23 8.15 -6.31 -28.81
N GLY A 24 9.44 -6.56 -28.57
CA GLY A 24 9.90 -7.02 -27.28
C GLY A 24 9.33 -6.10 -26.23
N HIS A 25 8.45 -6.62 -25.38
CA HIS A 25 8.05 -5.94 -24.17
C HIS A 25 9.35 -5.66 -23.41
N ALA A 26 9.82 -4.41 -23.49
CA ALA A 26 10.78 -3.91 -22.52
C ALA A 26 10.15 -4.25 -21.17
N GLN A 27 10.82 -5.08 -20.37
CA GLN A 27 10.38 -5.35 -19.02
C GLN A 27 10.07 -3.98 -18.40
N PRO A 28 8.86 -3.75 -17.86
CA PRO A 28 8.60 -2.51 -17.15
C PRO A 28 9.74 -2.37 -16.14
N ALA A 29 10.43 -1.22 -16.17
CA ALA A 29 11.49 -0.95 -15.23
C ALA A 29 10.90 -1.20 -13.83
N GLY A 30 11.38 -2.24 -13.15
CA GLY A 30 10.86 -2.62 -11.86
C GLY A 30 10.89 -1.42 -10.93
N ARG A 31 9.84 -1.26 -10.11
CA ARG A 31 9.73 -0.20 -9.11
C ARG A 31 11.01 -0.14 -8.26
N ARG A 32 11.53 1.06 -8.00
CA ARG A 32 12.81 1.26 -7.28
C ARG A 32 12.66 2.12 -6.05
N VAL A 33 13.20 1.67 -4.92
CA VAL A 33 13.38 2.53 -3.75
C VAL A 33 14.51 3.53 -4.03
N ALA A 34 14.27 4.79 -3.71
CA ALA A 34 15.24 5.87 -3.89
C ALA A 34 15.15 6.89 -2.75
N THR A 35 16.23 7.63 -2.54
CA THR A 35 16.25 8.80 -1.65
C THR A 35 15.92 10.06 -2.46
N LEU A 36 15.39 11.10 -1.81
CA LEU A 36 15.13 12.39 -2.48
C LEU A 36 16.41 12.99 -3.09
N GLU A 37 17.53 12.91 -2.37
CA GLU A 37 18.83 13.35 -2.86
C GLU A 37 19.25 12.60 -4.13
N SER A 38 19.04 11.28 -4.21
CA SER A 38 19.38 10.50 -5.41
C SER A 38 18.52 10.89 -6.62
N LEU A 39 17.22 11.16 -6.41
CA LEU A 39 16.31 11.59 -7.48
C LEU A 39 16.73 12.94 -8.07
N THR A 40 17.11 13.88 -7.20
CA THR A 40 17.46 15.26 -7.58
C THR A 40 18.88 15.38 -8.13
N SER A 41 19.84 14.59 -7.62
CA SER A 41 21.23 14.60 -8.09
C SER A 41 21.47 13.72 -9.32
N ARG A 42 20.67 12.66 -9.52
CA ARG A 42 20.78 11.72 -10.66
C ARG A 42 19.48 11.63 -11.48
N PRO A 43 18.87 12.76 -11.90
CA PRO A 43 17.53 12.76 -12.50
C PRO A 43 17.44 11.97 -13.81
N LEU A 44 18.51 11.92 -14.61
CA LEU A 44 18.56 11.13 -15.84
C LEU A 44 18.35 9.63 -15.58
N PHE A 45 18.86 9.11 -14.46
CA PHE A 45 18.76 7.70 -14.14
C PHE A 45 17.33 7.30 -13.76
N PHE A 46 16.62 8.20 -13.07
CA PHE A 46 15.27 7.95 -12.58
C PHE A 46 14.16 8.44 -13.52
N HIS A 47 14.50 9.21 -14.55
CA HIS A 47 13.53 9.80 -15.47
C HIS A 47 12.62 8.72 -16.10
N GLY A 48 11.31 8.85 -15.88
CA GLY A 48 10.29 7.93 -16.38
C GLY A 48 10.25 6.59 -15.65
N THR A 49 10.89 6.45 -14.49
CA THR A 49 10.86 5.22 -13.70
C THR A 49 9.93 5.35 -12.50
N ASP A 50 9.27 4.25 -12.14
CA ASP A 50 8.47 4.15 -10.92
C ASP A 50 9.40 4.02 -9.72
N VAL A 51 9.25 4.95 -8.77
CA VAL A 51 10.07 5.03 -7.57
C VAL A 51 9.21 4.98 -6.31
N ILE A 52 9.83 4.53 -5.22
CA ILE A 52 9.31 4.62 -3.86
C ILE A 52 10.25 5.52 -3.07
N VAL A 53 9.69 6.53 -2.43
CA VAL A 53 10.43 7.44 -1.57
C VAL A 53 9.71 7.54 -0.23
N GLN A 54 10.47 7.68 0.85
CA GLN A 54 9.94 8.01 2.16
C GLN A 54 10.48 9.37 2.59
N ALA A 55 9.59 10.32 2.86
CA ALA A 55 9.94 11.71 3.15
C ALA A 55 8.86 12.38 3.99
N ASP A 56 9.20 13.48 4.64
CA ASP A 56 8.19 14.38 5.20
C ASP A 56 7.52 15.15 4.06
N VAL A 57 6.27 15.55 4.25
CA VAL A 57 5.57 16.44 3.30
C VAL A 57 5.39 17.82 3.91
N GLU A 58 5.67 18.83 3.10
CA GLU A 58 5.43 20.24 3.40
C GLU A 58 4.49 20.85 2.36
N ALA A 59 3.55 21.67 2.82
CA ALA A 59 2.68 22.44 1.95
C ALA A 59 3.30 23.81 1.64
N ASP A 60 3.25 24.20 0.37
CA ASP A 60 3.54 25.55 -0.10
C ASP A 60 2.37 26.05 -0.96
N GLY A 61 1.43 26.73 -0.30
CA GLY A 61 0.12 27.06 -0.86
C GLY A 61 -0.67 25.80 -1.21
N VAL A 62 -0.88 25.56 -2.50
CA VAL A 62 -1.59 24.38 -3.03
C VAL A 62 -0.66 23.25 -3.46
N LEU A 63 0.65 23.46 -3.39
CA LEU A 63 1.66 22.49 -3.81
C LEU A 63 2.13 21.66 -2.61
N ALA A 64 2.42 20.39 -2.86
CA ALA A 64 3.06 19.50 -1.91
C ALA A 64 4.52 19.28 -2.29
N TYR A 65 5.42 19.39 -1.32
CA TYR A 65 6.83 19.08 -1.48
C TYR A 65 7.20 17.94 -0.55
N LEU A 66 7.90 16.94 -1.09
CA LEU A 66 8.59 15.93 -0.29
C LEU A 66 9.91 16.53 0.18
N VAL A 67 10.21 16.36 1.46
CA VAL A 67 11.37 16.94 2.12
C VAL A 67 12.07 15.88 2.98
N ASP A 68 13.40 15.82 2.89
CA ASP A 68 14.20 14.97 3.76
C ASP A 68 14.88 15.78 4.90
N GLU A 69 15.54 15.07 5.82
CA GLU A 69 16.23 15.70 6.96
C GLU A 69 17.40 16.60 6.54
N ARG A 70 17.96 16.39 5.34
CA ARG A 70 19.01 17.22 4.74
C ARG A 70 18.46 18.49 4.07
N GLY A 71 17.14 18.65 4.00
CA GLY A 71 16.47 19.79 3.39
C GLY A 71 16.37 19.71 1.86
N VAL A 72 16.60 18.55 1.27
CA VAL A 72 16.31 18.32 -0.16
C VAL A 72 14.80 18.37 -0.34
N ARG A 73 14.33 19.19 -1.30
CA ARG A 73 12.91 19.33 -1.61
C ARG A 73 12.63 18.84 -3.03
N LEU A 74 11.55 18.06 -3.19
CA LEU A 74 11.06 17.59 -4.47
C LEU A 74 9.57 17.90 -4.60
N LEU A 75 9.16 18.54 -5.69
CA LEU A 75 7.74 18.77 -5.97
C LEU A 75 7.04 17.42 -6.20
N ALA A 76 5.92 17.21 -5.51
CA ALA A 76 5.09 16.02 -5.71
C ALA A 76 3.66 16.39 -6.12
N LEU A 77 3.21 15.80 -7.23
CA LEU A 77 1.83 15.87 -7.69
C LEU A 77 1.05 14.68 -7.16
N ASP A 78 -0.26 14.85 -7.06
CA ASP A 78 -1.19 13.84 -6.52
C ASP A 78 -0.87 13.40 -5.07
N VAL A 79 -0.13 14.25 -4.35
CA VAL A 79 0.08 14.16 -2.90
C VAL A 79 -0.74 15.26 -2.24
N THR A 80 -1.59 14.89 -1.28
CA THR A 80 -2.38 15.87 -0.52
C THR A 80 -1.44 16.72 0.34
N PRO A 81 -1.42 18.06 0.18
CA PRO A 81 -0.64 18.92 1.05
C PRO A 81 -1.16 18.83 2.50
N PRO A 82 -0.28 18.67 3.50
CA PRO A 82 -0.71 18.62 4.88
C PRO A 82 -1.16 20.01 5.38
N PRO A 83 -1.90 20.09 6.50
CA PRO A 83 -2.24 21.36 7.12
C PRO A 83 -0.99 22.23 7.39
N ALA A 84 -1.11 23.54 7.22
CA ALA A 84 0.01 24.46 7.42
C ALA A 84 0.63 24.31 8.82
N GLY A 85 1.96 24.21 8.88
CA GLY A 85 2.70 24.03 10.12
C GLY A 85 2.75 22.60 10.65
N THR A 86 2.21 21.62 9.92
CA THR A 86 2.37 20.19 10.22
C THR A 86 3.36 19.54 9.26
N ARG A 87 4.07 18.53 9.74
CA ARG A 87 4.88 17.62 8.93
C ARG A 87 4.35 16.22 9.13
N GLU A 88 4.13 15.52 8.02
CA GLU A 88 3.70 14.13 8.02
C GLU A 88 4.68 13.31 7.19
N ARG A 89 5.19 12.23 7.77
CA ARG A 89 6.09 11.30 7.09
C ARG A 89 5.25 10.37 6.21
N LEU A 90 5.46 10.43 4.91
CA LEU A 90 4.78 9.59 3.92
C LEU A 90 5.77 8.68 3.20
N GLU A 91 5.30 7.51 2.81
CA GLU A 91 5.88 6.74 1.72
C GLU A 91 5.04 7.00 0.47
N ALA A 92 5.66 7.61 -0.54
CA ALA A 92 5.06 7.91 -1.82
C ALA A 92 5.62 6.97 -2.89
N THR A 93 4.72 6.36 -3.65
CA THR A 93 5.05 5.61 -4.87
C THR A 93 4.56 6.41 -6.06
N GLY A 94 5.37 6.54 -7.11
CA GLY A 94 5.01 7.29 -8.30
C GLY A 94 6.07 7.28 -9.37
N THR A 95 5.78 7.90 -10.52
CA THR A 95 6.76 8.03 -11.60
C THR A 95 7.53 9.33 -11.42
N PHE A 96 8.87 9.26 -11.48
CA PHE A 96 9.73 10.44 -11.41
C PHE A 96 9.97 11.03 -12.80
N TYR A 97 9.81 12.34 -12.93
CA TYR A 97 10.06 13.08 -14.16
C TYR A 97 11.03 14.23 -13.94
N ASP A 98 12.10 14.24 -14.72
CA ASP A 98 12.79 15.47 -15.12
C ASP A 98 12.04 16.07 -16.32
N VAL A 99 11.16 17.04 -16.07
CA VAL A 99 10.21 17.53 -17.08
C VAL A 99 10.94 18.14 -18.28
N GLY A 100 12.09 18.78 -18.08
CA GLY A 100 12.84 19.41 -19.16
C GLY A 100 13.47 18.43 -20.17
N ARG A 101 13.39 17.12 -19.90
CA ARG A 101 13.77 16.06 -20.85
C ARG A 101 12.63 15.57 -21.72
N LEU A 102 11.40 15.99 -21.42
CA LEU A 102 10.22 15.66 -22.20
C LEU A 102 9.99 16.75 -23.23
N GLU A 103 9.43 16.35 -24.36
CA GLU A 103 8.83 17.29 -25.28
C GLU A 103 7.50 17.82 -24.70
N PRO A 104 7.16 19.10 -24.89
CA PRO A 104 5.88 19.66 -24.42
C PRO A 104 4.64 18.92 -24.91
N THR A 105 4.77 18.17 -26.00
CA THR A 105 3.69 17.40 -26.64
C THR A 105 3.78 15.89 -26.37
N ASP A 106 4.62 15.45 -25.43
CA ASP A 106 4.76 14.03 -25.10
C ASP A 106 3.43 13.46 -24.60
N PRO A 107 2.85 12.46 -25.30
CA PRO A 107 1.51 11.96 -24.99
C PRO A 107 1.42 11.34 -23.59
N ARG A 108 2.53 10.83 -23.04
CA ARG A 108 2.57 10.18 -21.72
C ARG A 108 2.26 11.13 -20.57
N VAL A 109 2.49 12.43 -20.77
CA VAL A 109 2.35 13.46 -19.72
C VAL A 109 1.36 14.56 -20.12
N SER A 110 0.61 14.34 -21.21
CA SER A 110 -0.35 15.31 -21.77
C SER A 110 -1.46 15.76 -20.80
N ASN A 111 -1.76 14.94 -19.79
CA ASN A 111 -2.76 15.25 -18.76
C ASN A 111 -2.16 15.88 -17.50
N LEU A 112 -0.84 16.09 -17.46
CA LEU A 112 -0.14 16.64 -16.29
C LEU A 112 0.08 18.16 -16.45
N PRO A 113 0.02 18.94 -15.37
CA PRO A 113 0.04 20.41 -15.43
C PRO A 113 1.46 21.00 -15.57
N PHE A 114 2.36 20.33 -16.29
CA PHE A 114 3.79 20.70 -16.34
C PHE A 114 4.05 22.08 -16.97
N ASP A 115 3.28 22.46 -17.99
CA ASP A 115 3.32 23.78 -18.62
C ASP A 115 2.96 24.90 -17.62
N ARG A 116 1.89 24.70 -16.85
CA ARG A 116 1.44 25.64 -15.82
C ARG A 116 2.43 25.72 -14.67
N LEU A 117 2.99 24.59 -14.25
CA LEU A 117 4.01 24.55 -13.21
C LEU A 117 5.30 25.25 -13.66
N ALA A 118 5.78 25.01 -14.88
CA ALA A 118 6.94 25.71 -15.42
C ALA A 118 6.71 27.22 -15.51
N THR A 119 5.51 27.63 -15.93
CA THR A 119 5.15 29.06 -16.01
C THR A 119 5.11 29.69 -14.62
N SER A 120 4.46 29.03 -13.66
CA SER A 120 4.25 29.55 -12.31
C SER A 120 5.52 29.54 -11.45
N LEU A 121 6.36 28.51 -11.57
CA LEU A 121 7.54 28.32 -10.71
C LEU A 121 8.82 28.87 -11.33
N LEU A 122 8.94 28.83 -12.66
CA LEU A 122 10.17 29.19 -13.37
C LEU A 122 10.00 30.39 -14.31
N GLY A 123 8.76 30.85 -14.56
CA GLY A 123 8.49 31.92 -15.52
C GLY A 123 8.74 31.52 -16.98
N LYS A 124 8.70 30.23 -17.30
CA LYS A 124 8.98 29.69 -18.64
C LYS A 124 7.80 28.86 -19.16
N SER A 125 7.59 28.84 -20.48
CA SER A 125 6.58 27.97 -21.10
C SER A 125 6.90 26.48 -20.95
N TRP A 126 8.19 26.15 -20.84
CA TRP A 126 8.68 24.79 -20.60
C TRP A 126 10.01 24.85 -19.84
N PRO A 127 10.30 23.92 -18.92
CA PRO A 127 11.55 23.93 -18.16
C PRO A 127 12.72 23.40 -19.01
N GLY A 128 13.94 23.83 -18.67
CA GLY A 128 15.16 23.18 -19.11
C GLY A 128 15.44 21.89 -18.33
N VAL A 129 16.35 21.07 -18.84
CA VAL A 129 16.78 19.81 -18.21
C VAL A 129 17.26 20.06 -16.78
N GLY A 130 16.67 19.35 -15.81
CA GLY A 130 17.00 19.47 -14.39
C GLY A 130 16.35 20.64 -13.65
N GLU A 131 15.63 21.54 -14.33
CA GLU A 131 15.00 22.71 -13.69
C GLU A 131 13.68 22.39 -12.98
N LEU A 132 13.00 21.31 -13.39
CA LEU A 132 11.73 20.90 -12.81
C LEU A 132 11.68 19.37 -12.62
N PRO A 133 12.36 18.85 -11.59
CA PRO A 133 12.18 17.47 -11.14
C PRO A 133 10.86 17.34 -10.37
N VAL A 134 10.05 16.34 -10.72
CA VAL A 134 8.71 16.13 -10.15
C VAL A 134 8.47 14.65 -9.92
N LEU A 135 7.88 14.30 -8.77
CA LEU A 135 7.27 12.99 -8.56
C LEU A 135 5.76 13.09 -8.83
N VAL A 136 5.23 12.23 -9.70
CA VAL A 136 3.78 12.10 -9.89
C VAL A 136 3.34 10.87 -9.12
N ALA A 137 2.73 11.07 -7.95
CA ALA A 137 2.38 9.98 -7.05
C ALA A 137 1.20 9.17 -7.59
N SER A 138 1.35 7.86 -7.63
CA SER A 138 0.24 6.91 -7.88
C SER A 138 -0.39 6.39 -6.60
N SER A 139 0.36 6.41 -5.49
CA SER A 139 -0.16 6.10 -4.15
C SER A 139 0.70 6.73 -3.06
N THR A 140 0.07 7.18 -1.98
CA THR A 140 0.74 7.62 -0.76
C THR A 140 0.23 6.83 0.44
N ARG A 141 1.10 6.61 1.43
CA ARG A 141 0.70 6.07 2.73
C ARG A 141 1.42 6.80 3.85
N VAL A 142 0.72 7.03 4.93
CA VAL A 142 1.31 7.57 6.16
C VAL A 142 2.19 6.51 6.79
N VAL A 143 3.44 6.87 7.08
CA VAL A 143 4.36 5.98 7.79
C VAL A 143 4.26 6.32 9.27
N ALA A 144 3.60 5.45 10.04
CA ALA A 144 3.70 5.50 11.49
C ALA A 144 5.14 5.17 11.88
N GLY A 145 5.72 5.95 12.79
CA GLY A 145 7.13 5.87 13.18
C GLY A 145 7.62 4.43 13.29
N SER A 146 8.75 4.16 12.64
CA SER A 146 9.36 2.84 12.56
C SER A 146 9.50 2.26 13.98
N GLY A 147 8.72 1.21 14.28
CA GLY A 147 9.07 0.31 15.37
C GLY A 147 10.44 -0.32 15.08
N PRO A 148 11.06 -1.02 16.03
CA PRO A 148 12.38 -1.65 15.83
C PRO A 148 12.27 -2.84 14.85
N GLY A 149 12.07 -2.55 13.57
CA GLY A 149 12.25 -3.47 12.48
C GLY A 149 13.75 -3.62 12.21
N GLY A 150 14.20 -4.86 11.97
CA GLY A 150 15.60 -5.12 11.62
C GLY A 150 16.02 -4.40 10.34
N ALA A 151 17.31 -4.11 10.21
CA ALA A 151 17.87 -3.52 9.00
C ALA A 151 17.65 -4.45 7.79
N SER A 152 17.12 -3.90 6.70
CA SER A 152 16.92 -4.57 5.42
C SER A 152 17.32 -3.62 4.29
N LEU A 153 17.63 -4.13 3.10
CA LEU A 153 17.98 -3.27 1.96
C LEU A 153 16.93 -2.20 1.68
N ARG A 154 15.65 -2.53 1.85
CA ARG A 154 14.54 -1.59 1.69
C ARG A 154 14.56 -0.49 2.74
N THR A 155 14.68 -0.85 4.03
CA THR A 155 14.66 0.15 5.12
C THR A 155 15.89 1.06 5.03
N LEU A 156 17.06 0.50 4.69
CA LEU A 156 18.27 1.29 4.46
C LEU A 156 18.07 2.31 3.33
N ALA A 157 17.45 1.92 2.23
CA ALA A 157 17.26 2.80 1.07
C ALA A 157 16.11 3.81 1.25
N LEU A 158 15.07 3.49 2.04
CA LEU A 158 13.96 4.40 2.34
C LEU A 158 14.32 5.43 3.42
N ASP A 159 15.09 5.03 4.42
CA ASP A 159 15.41 5.87 5.58
C ASP A 159 16.90 5.77 5.95
N PRO A 160 17.80 6.20 5.05
CA PRO A 160 19.22 6.01 5.25
C PRO A 160 19.74 6.75 6.49
N ASP A 161 19.18 7.93 6.80
CA ASP A 161 19.62 8.78 7.89
C ASP A 161 19.48 8.11 9.26
N ALA A 162 18.44 7.30 9.45
CA ALA A 162 18.26 6.48 10.64
C ALA A 162 19.35 5.39 10.81
N HIS A 163 20.12 5.11 9.77
CA HIS A 163 21.08 4.02 9.71
C HIS A 163 22.54 4.46 9.47
N VAL A 164 22.80 5.70 9.03
CA VAL A 164 24.16 6.18 8.79
C VAL A 164 25.05 5.98 10.02
N GLY A 165 26.22 5.38 9.81
CA GLY A 165 27.18 5.04 10.86
C GLY A 165 26.83 3.78 11.67
N ALA A 166 25.62 3.25 11.55
CA ALA A 166 25.25 1.99 12.19
C ALA A 166 25.90 0.79 11.49
N ALA A 167 26.33 -0.19 12.29
CA ALA A 167 26.69 -1.50 11.78
C ALA A 167 25.42 -2.30 11.50
N VAL A 168 25.28 -2.78 10.28
CA VAL A 168 24.12 -3.54 9.82
C VAL A 168 24.57 -4.87 9.22
N THR A 169 23.69 -5.86 9.28
CA THR A 169 23.84 -7.11 8.54
C THR A 169 22.60 -7.27 7.68
N VAL A 170 22.79 -7.33 6.37
CA VAL A 170 21.69 -7.39 5.39
C VAL A 170 21.98 -8.45 4.34
N SER A 171 20.91 -9.09 3.87
CA SER A 171 20.99 -10.09 2.81
C SER A 171 20.40 -9.56 1.51
N GLY A 172 21.01 -9.93 0.39
CA GLY A 172 20.51 -9.59 -0.94
C GLY A 172 21.19 -10.37 -2.05
N ARG A 173 20.69 -10.17 -3.27
CA ARG A 173 21.19 -10.78 -4.49
C ARG A 173 22.39 -9.99 -5.01
N PHE A 174 23.51 -10.66 -5.24
CA PHE A 174 24.69 -10.09 -5.89
C PHE A 174 24.38 -9.73 -7.35
N ARG A 175 24.67 -8.49 -7.75
CA ARG A 175 24.40 -7.95 -9.09
C ARG A 175 25.66 -7.49 -9.83
N GLY A 176 26.84 -7.90 -9.34
CA GLY A 176 28.14 -7.48 -9.87
C GLY A 176 28.34 -5.97 -9.70
N ARG A 177 29.19 -5.36 -10.54
CA ARG A 177 29.43 -3.92 -10.59
C ARG A 177 28.28 -3.19 -11.28
N ASN A 178 27.07 -3.37 -10.75
CA ASN A 178 25.83 -2.80 -11.26
C ASN A 178 25.51 -3.24 -12.71
N LEU A 179 25.71 -4.52 -13.03
CA LEU A 179 25.54 -5.08 -14.39
C LEU A 179 24.07 -5.03 -14.89
N TYR A 180 23.13 -4.71 -14.02
CA TYR A 180 21.70 -4.61 -14.30
C TYR A 180 21.18 -3.17 -14.28
N GLY A 181 22.04 -2.18 -13.98
CA GLY A 181 21.62 -0.78 -13.88
C GLY A 181 20.57 -0.56 -12.79
N ASP A 182 20.74 -1.22 -11.64
CA ASP A 182 19.86 -1.13 -10.48
C ASP A 182 20.04 0.21 -9.74
N LEU A 183 21.27 0.72 -9.72
CA LEU A 183 21.62 2.02 -9.09
C LEU A 183 22.26 2.99 -10.09
N PRO A 184 22.34 4.29 -9.75
CA PRO A 184 23.19 5.23 -10.46
C PRO A 184 24.69 4.82 -10.41
N GLY A 185 25.56 5.65 -10.99
CA GLY A 185 26.98 5.35 -11.15
C GLY A 185 27.68 4.90 -9.85
N SER A 186 28.72 4.07 -10.01
CA SER A 186 29.50 3.51 -8.89
C SER A 186 30.05 4.59 -7.96
N PRO A 187 30.12 4.35 -6.64
CA PRO A 187 30.74 5.28 -5.71
C PRO A 187 32.27 5.37 -5.90
N GLY A 188 32.89 4.37 -6.54
CA GLY A 188 34.32 4.39 -6.88
C GLY A 188 35.22 4.29 -5.65
N LYS A 189 34.69 3.79 -4.53
CA LYS A 189 35.43 3.61 -3.27
C LYS A 189 36.43 2.47 -3.36
N SER A 190 36.13 1.44 -4.17
CA SER A 190 36.99 0.30 -4.38
C SER A 190 36.87 -0.24 -5.79
N ARG A 191 37.92 -0.92 -6.27
CA ARG A 191 37.85 -1.71 -7.51
C ARG A 191 36.87 -2.88 -7.41
N TRP A 192 36.39 -3.19 -6.21
CA TRP A 192 35.46 -4.29 -5.96
C TRP A 192 34.03 -3.82 -5.68
N ASP A 193 33.73 -2.53 -5.81
CA ASP A 193 32.37 -2.02 -5.59
C ASP A 193 31.34 -2.85 -6.38
N PHE A 194 30.32 -3.32 -5.67
CA PHE A 194 29.27 -4.15 -6.26
C PHE A 194 27.90 -3.78 -5.70
N VAL A 195 26.85 -4.21 -6.40
CA VAL A 195 25.46 -3.96 -5.99
C VAL A 195 24.88 -5.20 -5.33
N LEU A 196 24.22 -4.96 -4.20
CA LEU A 196 23.39 -5.93 -3.51
C LEU A 196 21.92 -5.50 -3.67
N ALA A 197 21.08 -6.37 -4.21
CA ALA A 197 19.70 -6.03 -4.56
C ALA A 197 18.67 -6.95 -3.90
N SER A 198 17.51 -6.39 -3.61
CA SER A 198 16.29 -7.08 -3.19
C SER A 198 15.16 -6.80 -4.20
N VAL A 199 13.90 -7.08 -3.84
CA VAL A 199 12.74 -6.96 -4.74
C VAL A 199 12.66 -5.58 -5.40
N ASP A 200 12.78 -4.50 -4.62
CA ASP A 200 12.71 -3.13 -5.13
C ASP A 200 13.79 -2.19 -4.59
N ALA A 201 14.65 -2.65 -3.69
CA ALA A 201 15.76 -1.86 -3.15
C ALA A 201 17.11 -2.44 -3.56
N ALA A 202 18.06 -1.56 -3.85
CA ALA A 202 19.44 -1.91 -4.10
C ALA A 202 20.36 -0.96 -3.33
N VAL A 203 21.51 -1.46 -2.90
CA VAL A 203 22.56 -0.67 -2.25
C VAL A 203 23.92 -1.01 -2.85
N TRP A 204 24.84 -0.06 -2.77
CA TRP A 204 26.24 -0.34 -3.06
C TRP A 204 26.91 -1.03 -1.87
N VAL A 205 27.81 -1.95 -2.15
CA VAL A 205 28.71 -2.55 -1.18
C VAL A 205 30.14 -2.22 -1.62
N ALA A 206 30.92 -1.70 -0.68
CA ALA A 206 32.29 -1.25 -0.91
C ALA A 206 33.25 -1.82 0.16
N GLY A 207 34.55 -1.68 -0.06
CA GLY A 207 35.58 -2.01 0.94
C GLY A 207 35.99 -3.49 1.01
N ARG A 208 35.18 -4.41 0.45
CA ARG A 208 35.50 -5.85 0.39
C ARG A 208 35.30 -6.43 -1.01
N GLU A 209 36.13 -7.40 -1.33
CA GLU A 209 35.94 -8.26 -2.50
C GLU A 209 34.83 -9.29 -2.18
N PRO A 210 33.89 -9.59 -3.09
CA PRO A 210 32.79 -10.52 -2.84
C PRO A 210 33.29 -11.98 -2.89
N LYS A 211 34.10 -12.33 -1.90
CA LYS A 211 34.68 -13.66 -1.68
C LYS A 211 34.64 -14.02 -0.21
N GLY A 212 34.66 -15.32 0.07
CA GLY A 212 34.67 -15.86 1.42
C GLY A 212 34.78 -17.37 1.38
N ASP A 213 34.34 -18.02 2.45
CA ASP A 213 34.45 -19.48 2.58
C ASP A 213 33.59 -20.18 1.53
N GLY A 214 34.26 -20.86 0.58
CA GLY A 214 33.60 -21.64 -0.46
C GLY A 214 33.07 -20.83 -1.66
N PHE A 215 33.40 -19.55 -1.78
CA PHE A 215 32.98 -18.74 -2.93
C PHE A 215 33.93 -17.57 -3.26
N GLU A 216 33.99 -17.24 -4.54
CA GLU A 216 34.64 -16.05 -5.09
C GLU A 216 33.79 -15.62 -6.29
N LEU A 217 33.27 -14.39 -6.27
CA LEU A 217 32.42 -13.86 -7.35
C LEU A 217 33.17 -12.77 -8.11
N ASP A 218 33.13 -12.83 -9.44
CA ASP A 218 33.65 -11.75 -10.27
C ASP A 218 32.56 -10.67 -10.47
N VAL A 219 32.87 -9.45 -10.06
CA VAL A 219 32.00 -8.28 -10.21
C VAL A 219 31.71 -7.92 -11.67
N GLN A 220 32.49 -8.40 -12.63
CA GLN A 220 32.26 -8.23 -14.07
C GLN A 220 31.54 -9.42 -14.71
N ALA A 221 31.46 -10.56 -14.04
CA ALA A 221 30.92 -11.78 -14.62
C ALA A 221 29.42 -11.90 -14.34
N ARG A 222 28.60 -11.79 -15.39
CA ARG A 222 27.13 -11.93 -15.27
C ARG A 222 26.71 -13.30 -14.76
N ILE A 223 27.53 -14.35 -14.99
CA ILE A 223 27.28 -15.73 -14.52
C ILE A 223 27.31 -15.85 -12.99
N ASP A 224 28.07 -14.99 -12.32
CA ASP A 224 28.20 -14.99 -10.85
C ASP A 224 27.09 -14.20 -10.16
N THR A 225 26.34 -13.41 -10.93
CA THR A 225 25.18 -12.69 -10.42
C THR A 225 24.05 -13.63 -10.06
N GLY A 226 23.27 -13.27 -9.05
CA GLY A 226 22.17 -14.10 -8.57
C GLY A 226 22.45 -14.99 -7.38
N ARG A 227 23.71 -15.09 -6.97
CA ARG A 227 24.04 -15.59 -5.64
C ARG A 227 23.49 -14.64 -4.57
N TRP A 228 23.04 -15.22 -3.46
CA TRP A 228 22.63 -14.47 -2.29
C TRP A 228 23.83 -14.29 -1.37
N LEU A 229 24.05 -13.05 -0.96
CA LEU A 229 25.10 -12.68 -0.03
C LEU A 229 24.48 -12.04 1.20
N GLU A 230 25.00 -12.40 2.36
CA GLU A 230 24.87 -11.63 3.58
C GLU A 230 26.10 -10.71 3.70
N VAL A 231 25.85 -9.44 3.95
CA VAL A 231 26.88 -8.41 4.07
C VAL A 231 26.72 -7.72 5.41
N THR A 232 27.80 -7.71 6.19
CA THR A 232 27.91 -6.92 7.41
C THR A 232 28.82 -5.73 7.15
N GLY A 233 28.42 -4.54 7.60
CA GLY A 233 29.23 -3.34 7.43
C GLY A 233 28.59 -2.09 8.01
N ALA A 234 29.30 -0.97 7.89
CA ALA A 234 28.79 0.34 8.30
C ALA A 234 28.03 1.00 7.14
N VAL A 235 26.87 1.58 7.44
CA VAL A 235 26.09 2.32 6.44
C VAL A 235 26.67 3.72 6.26
N ALA A 236 26.85 4.12 5.01
CA ALA A 236 27.25 5.45 4.59
C ALA A 236 26.40 5.91 3.42
N LEU A 237 26.45 7.21 3.14
CA LEU A 237 25.84 7.81 1.97
C LEU A 237 26.90 8.32 1.00
N HIS A 238 26.61 8.20 -0.28
CA HIS A 238 27.43 8.74 -1.36
C HIS A 238 26.51 9.29 -2.45
N GLU A 239 26.44 10.61 -2.57
CA GLU A 239 25.58 11.32 -3.53
C GLU A 239 24.12 10.81 -3.48
N GLY A 240 23.54 10.80 -2.27
CA GLY A 240 22.19 10.28 -2.01
C GLY A 240 22.02 8.76 -2.09
N MET A 241 23.01 7.99 -2.57
CA MET A 241 22.94 6.53 -2.60
C MET A 241 23.47 5.90 -1.31
N VAL A 242 22.84 4.81 -0.89
CA VAL A 242 23.31 4.01 0.24
C VAL A 242 24.49 3.15 -0.16
N VAL A 243 25.55 3.23 0.63
CA VAL A 243 26.77 2.41 0.51
C VAL A 243 26.99 1.70 1.83
N ILE A 244 27.21 0.39 1.79
CA ILE A 244 27.68 -0.38 2.94
C ILE A 244 29.18 -0.54 2.80
N ASP A 245 29.93 0.07 3.72
CA ASP A 245 31.37 -0.16 3.85
C ASP A 245 31.53 -1.52 4.58
N ALA A 246 31.67 -2.58 3.79
CA ALA A 246 31.61 -3.96 4.25
C ALA A 246 32.81 -4.33 5.12
N THR A 247 32.52 -4.99 6.23
CA THR A 247 33.50 -5.61 7.12
C THR A 247 33.53 -7.12 6.94
N ASP A 248 32.40 -7.75 6.60
CA ASP A 248 32.26 -9.19 6.35
C ASP A 248 31.25 -9.51 5.24
N ILE A 249 31.48 -10.62 4.52
CA ILE A 249 30.62 -11.11 3.43
C ILE A 249 30.55 -12.64 3.49
N ALA A 250 29.34 -13.19 3.50
CA ALA A 250 29.09 -14.63 3.46
C ALA A 250 28.04 -14.99 2.39
N LEU A 251 27.99 -16.26 1.98
CA LEU A 251 26.85 -16.78 1.23
C LEU A 251 25.62 -16.82 2.14
N ALA A 252 24.49 -16.40 1.59
CA ALA A 252 23.20 -16.49 2.25
C ALA A 252 22.25 -17.38 1.46
N ASP A 253 21.22 -17.87 2.13
CA ASP A 253 20.06 -18.41 1.45
C ASP A 253 19.16 -17.26 0.94
N PRO A 254 18.43 -17.47 -0.17
CA PRO A 254 17.37 -16.56 -0.53
C PRO A 254 16.42 -16.38 0.67
N PRO A 255 15.99 -15.14 0.99
CA PRO A 255 14.96 -14.93 1.98
C PRO A 255 13.77 -15.79 1.57
N SER A 256 13.36 -16.68 2.47
CA SER A 256 12.13 -17.41 2.29
C SER A 256 11.03 -16.36 2.17
N ASP A 257 10.33 -16.32 1.03
CA ASP A 257 9.13 -15.48 0.77
C ASP A 257 8.04 -15.64 1.85
N ARG A 258 8.23 -16.61 2.76
CA ARG A 258 7.50 -16.77 3.99
C ARG A 258 8.22 -16.03 5.11
N ALA A 259 7.93 -14.74 5.29
CA ALA A 259 7.90 -14.24 6.66
C ALA A 259 6.99 -15.19 7.46
N PRO A 260 7.39 -15.68 8.65
CA PRO A 260 6.39 -16.24 9.56
C PRO A 260 5.37 -15.13 9.77
N ILE A 261 4.18 -15.31 9.19
CA ILE A 261 2.98 -14.56 9.53
C ILE A 261 2.76 -14.81 11.02
N THR A 262 3.40 -13.98 11.84
CA THR A 262 2.87 -13.68 13.14
C THR A 262 1.61 -12.89 12.79
N PRO A 263 0.40 -13.40 13.06
CA PRO A 263 -0.81 -12.62 12.78
C PRO A 263 -0.67 -11.31 13.56
N VAL A 264 -0.40 -10.23 12.84
CA VAL A 264 -0.53 -8.88 13.40
C VAL A 264 -2.02 -8.78 13.67
N ARG A 265 -2.41 -8.92 14.93
CA ARG A 265 -3.79 -8.62 15.33
C ARG A 265 -4.08 -7.20 14.82
N PRO A 266 -5.10 -7.01 13.98
CA PRO A 266 -5.47 -5.66 13.56
C PRO A 266 -5.62 -4.81 14.82
N ARG A 267 -5.06 -3.60 14.79
CA ARG A 267 -5.18 -2.67 15.92
C ARG A 267 -6.68 -2.44 16.15
N GLN A 268 -7.18 -2.96 17.26
CA GLN A 268 -8.58 -2.82 17.68
C GLN A 268 -8.90 -1.32 17.81
N GLY A 269 -9.90 -0.86 17.07
CA GLY A 269 -10.41 0.50 17.20
C GLY A 269 -11.21 0.68 18.50
N PRO A 270 -11.75 1.90 18.75
CA PRO A 270 -12.60 2.12 19.92
C PRO A 270 -13.87 1.23 19.88
N PRO A 271 -14.47 0.91 21.04
CA PRO A 271 -15.71 0.14 21.09
C PRO A 271 -16.80 0.74 20.19
N PRO A 272 -17.54 -0.08 19.43
CA PRO A 272 -18.70 0.41 18.69
C PRO A 272 -19.78 0.90 19.66
N GLU A 273 -20.60 1.85 19.19
CA GLU A 273 -21.70 2.43 19.95
C GLU A 273 -22.96 2.50 19.07
N VAL A 274 -24.14 2.41 19.68
CA VAL A 274 -25.40 2.73 19.01
C VAL A 274 -25.58 4.24 18.99
N ILE A 275 -25.57 4.84 17.80
CA ILE A 275 -25.68 6.29 17.61
C ILE A 275 -27.10 6.74 17.26
N PHE A 276 -27.95 5.83 16.82
CA PHE A 276 -29.33 6.13 16.46
C PHE A 276 -30.21 4.88 16.60
N SER A 277 -31.46 5.09 17.03
CA SER A 277 -32.52 4.08 16.99
C SER A 277 -33.83 4.72 16.52
N ALA A 278 -34.66 3.94 15.84
CA ALA A 278 -36.04 4.30 15.52
C ALA A 278 -36.89 3.03 15.67
N PRO A 279 -37.91 2.98 16.55
CA PRO A 279 -38.30 4.01 17.53
C PRO A 279 -37.18 4.40 18.50
N LEU A 280 -37.33 5.56 19.15
CA LEU A 280 -36.42 6.04 20.19
C LEU A 280 -36.74 5.37 21.54
N GLN A 281 -35.79 5.49 22.47
CA GLN A 281 -35.98 5.05 23.84
C GLN A 281 -37.19 5.76 24.48
N ASP A 282 -38.06 4.96 25.08
CA ASP A 282 -39.29 5.36 25.76
C ASP A 282 -40.32 6.06 24.84
N ASP A 283 -40.22 5.86 23.51
CA ASP A 283 -41.23 6.32 22.57
C ASP A 283 -42.60 5.71 22.90
N VAL A 284 -43.64 6.51 22.75
CA VAL A 284 -45.03 6.13 22.99
C VAL A 284 -45.86 6.21 21.72
N ASP A 285 -46.95 5.45 21.69
CA ASP A 285 -47.91 5.44 20.58
C ASP A 285 -47.27 4.99 19.24
N VAL A 286 -46.32 4.07 19.33
CA VAL A 286 -45.61 3.53 18.16
C VAL A 286 -46.55 2.64 17.33
N PRO A 287 -46.58 2.78 15.99
CA PRO A 287 -47.42 1.94 15.13
C PRO A 287 -47.15 0.45 15.29
N ARG A 288 -48.21 -0.35 15.12
CA ARG A 288 -48.17 -1.81 15.30
C ARG A 288 -47.38 -2.55 14.21
N ASP A 289 -47.18 -1.90 13.06
CA ASP A 289 -46.41 -2.35 11.91
C ASP A 289 -44.99 -1.74 11.84
N THR A 290 -44.53 -1.13 12.94
CA THR A 290 -43.22 -0.49 13.02
C THR A 290 -42.08 -1.45 12.73
N THR A 291 -40.99 -0.90 12.17
CA THR A 291 -39.72 -1.59 11.99
C THR A 291 -38.69 -0.94 12.89
N VAL A 292 -37.93 -1.72 13.65
CA VAL A 292 -36.86 -1.17 14.49
C VAL A 292 -35.60 -1.03 13.65
N ARG A 293 -35.00 0.17 13.67
CA ARG A 293 -33.75 0.48 12.97
C ARG A 293 -32.73 0.97 13.97
N ILE A 294 -31.56 0.36 14.00
CA ILE A 294 -30.46 0.68 14.91
C ILE A 294 -29.23 1.01 14.06
N GLN A 295 -28.61 2.17 14.28
CA GLN A 295 -27.40 2.58 13.57
C GLN A 295 -26.19 2.56 14.51
N PHE A 296 -25.09 2.00 14.04
CA PHE A 296 -23.84 1.92 14.79
C PHE A 296 -22.82 2.95 14.32
N SER A 297 -21.92 3.34 15.22
CA SER A 297 -20.78 4.21 14.91
C SER A 297 -19.75 3.54 13.99
N ARG A 298 -19.70 2.21 13.97
CA ARG A 298 -18.69 1.39 13.24
C ARG A 298 -19.32 0.23 12.49
N ASP A 299 -18.52 -0.38 11.64
CA ASP A 299 -18.91 -1.58 10.89
C ASP A 299 -18.93 -2.81 11.82
N MET A 300 -20.09 -3.45 11.89
CA MET A 300 -20.34 -4.63 12.71
C MET A 300 -20.12 -5.93 11.93
N ASP A 301 -19.70 -6.99 12.62
CA ASP A 301 -19.66 -8.34 12.06
C ASP A 301 -21.09 -8.91 11.99
N PRO A 302 -21.65 -9.18 10.79
CA PRO A 302 -23.00 -9.69 10.63
C PRO A 302 -23.25 -10.99 11.38
N ASP A 303 -22.26 -11.89 11.43
CA ASP A 303 -22.41 -13.21 12.02
C ASP A 303 -22.43 -13.13 13.56
N SER A 304 -21.93 -12.03 14.13
CA SER A 304 -21.92 -11.82 15.58
C SER A 304 -23.32 -11.53 16.15
N PHE A 305 -24.29 -11.13 15.33
CA PHE A 305 -25.67 -10.87 15.76
C PHE A 305 -26.48 -12.14 16.01
N ASP A 306 -26.06 -13.27 15.45
CA ASP A 306 -26.78 -14.53 15.55
C ASP A 306 -26.93 -14.98 17.00
N ASN A 307 -28.17 -15.26 17.41
CA ASN A 307 -28.56 -15.62 18.78
C ASN A 307 -28.21 -14.59 19.87
N ARG A 308 -27.87 -13.34 19.49
CA ARG A 308 -27.51 -12.27 20.43
C ARG A 308 -28.46 -11.08 20.40
N VAL A 309 -29.57 -11.20 19.68
CA VAL A 309 -30.65 -10.21 19.65
C VAL A 309 -31.91 -10.83 20.20
N THR A 310 -32.56 -10.14 21.13
CA THR A 310 -33.83 -10.59 21.73
C THR A 310 -34.86 -9.48 21.67
N VAL A 311 -36.11 -9.85 21.37
CA VAL A 311 -37.26 -8.95 21.37
C VAL A 311 -38.38 -9.60 22.17
N SER A 312 -38.91 -8.88 23.14
CA SER A 312 -39.98 -9.37 24.00
C SER A 312 -40.95 -8.27 24.41
N TYR A 313 -42.17 -8.65 24.81
CA TYR A 313 -43.05 -7.71 25.49
C TYR A 313 -42.56 -7.41 26.90
N GLY A 314 -42.43 -6.12 27.24
CA GLY A 314 -42.14 -5.63 28.58
C GLY A 314 -43.40 -5.57 29.46
N GLY A 315 -43.29 -6.04 30.71
CA GLY A 315 -44.34 -6.00 31.72
C GLY A 315 -44.17 -7.06 32.80
N PRO A 316 -44.85 -6.94 33.97
CA PRO A 316 -44.81 -7.99 34.99
C PRO A 316 -45.44 -9.27 34.42
N ALA A 317 -44.66 -10.36 34.43
CA ALA A 317 -45.13 -11.68 34.04
C ALA A 317 -46.45 -12.00 34.74
N ALA A 318 -47.45 -12.44 33.98
CA ALA A 318 -48.71 -12.92 34.56
C ALA A 318 -48.38 -14.02 35.57
N ALA A 319 -48.86 -13.86 36.81
CA ALA A 319 -48.58 -14.78 37.91
C ALA A 319 -48.97 -16.21 37.51
N GLY A 320 -47.97 -17.04 37.22
CA GLY A 320 -48.14 -18.44 36.84
C GLY A 320 -47.45 -18.86 35.53
N ALA A 321 -46.92 -17.95 34.71
CA ALA A 321 -46.16 -18.32 33.52
C ALA A 321 -44.66 -18.49 33.85
N GLN A 322 -44.08 -19.62 33.47
CA GLN A 322 -42.63 -19.81 33.52
C GLN A 322 -41.96 -18.76 32.62
N ALA A 323 -41.02 -18.02 33.18
CA ALA A 323 -40.21 -17.04 32.46
C ALA A 323 -39.33 -17.76 31.43
N GLY A 324 -39.77 -17.77 30.17
CA GLY A 324 -39.01 -18.44 29.11
C GLY A 324 -39.60 -18.36 27.71
N ASP A 325 -40.92 -18.40 27.55
CA ASP A 325 -41.48 -18.60 26.18
C ASP A 325 -42.78 -17.83 25.88
N ALA A 326 -43.40 -17.20 26.88
CA ALA A 326 -44.76 -16.63 26.73
C ALA A 326 -44.83 -15.21 26.14
N ASP A 327 -43.69 -14.52 26.00
CA ASP A 327 -43.62 -13.12 25.55
C ASP A 327 -42.54 -12.87 24.47
N ALA A 328 -42.01 -13.94 23.87
CA ALA A 328 -41.06 -13.85 22.76
C ALA A 328 -41.76 -13.43 21.47
N ILE A 329 -41.22 -12.43 20.78
CA ILE A 329 -41.77 -11.91 19.52
C ILE A 329 -40.97 -12.54 18.37
N GLY A 330 -41.66 -13.11 17.38
CA GLY A 330 -41.03 -13.56 16.14
C GLY A 330 -40.58 -12.37 15.30
N PHE A 331 -39.33 -12.38 14.84
CA PHE A 331 -38.77 -11.33 14.01
C PHE A 331 -37.72 -11.86 13.04
N GLU A 332 -37.60 -11.17 11.92
CA GLU A 332 -36.45 -11.24 11.03
C GLU A 332 -35.54 -10.05 11.30
N ALA A 333 -34.24 -10.31 11.41
CA ALA A 333 -33.25 -9.24 11.56
C ALA A 333 -32.20 -9.29 10.45
N ALA A 334 -31.78 -8.13 9.98
CA ALA A 334 -30.78 -8.01 8.94
C ALA A 334 -29.84 -6.82 9.20
N TYR A 335 -28.54 -7.09 9.17
CA TYR A 335 -27.52 -6.05 9.16
C TYR A 335 -27.21 -5.59 7.73
N ARG A 336 -27.10 -4.28 7.53
CA ARG A 336 -26.76 -3.63 6.26
C ARG A 336 -25.42 -2.90 6.41
N PRO A 337 -24.28 -3.55 6.06
CA PRO A 337 -22.95 -3.01 6.28
C PRO A 337 -22.73 -1.62 5.68
N ARG A 338 -23.24 -1.38 4.47
CA ARG A 338 -23.08 -0.12 3.73
C ARG A 338 -23.49 1.12 4.53
N ASN A 339 -24.51 1.00 5.38
CA ASN A 339 -25.06 2.11 6.14
C ASN A 339 -24.89 1.93 7.66
N ARG A 340 -24.28 0.81 8.10
CA ARG A 340 -24.15 0.42 9.52
C ARG A 340 -25.49 0.34 10.26
N VAL A 341 -26.52 -0.12 9.55
CA VAL A 341 -27.88 -0.23 10.08
C VAL A 341 -28.25 -1.68 10.30
N PHE A 342 -28.76 -1.98 11.49
CA PHE A 342 -29.44 -3.22 11.82
C PHE A 342 -30.95 -2.98 11.83
N GLU A 343 -31.68 -3.80 11.10
CA GLU A 343 -33.12 -3.67 10.90
C GLU A 343 -33.81 -4.92 11.47
N ILE A 344 -34.83 -4.72 12.30
CA ILE A 344 -35.67 -5.77 12.86
C ILE A 344 -37.09 -5.57 12.36
N ARG A 345 -37.61 -6.59 11.67
CA ARG A 345 -38.98 -6.66 11.17
C ARG A 345 -39.72 -7.75 11.92
N PHE A 346 -40.88 -7.42 12.46
CA PHE A 346 -41.69 -8.39 13.18
C PHE A 346 -42.48 -9.26 12.21
N ASP A 347 -42.57 -10.56 12.52
CA ASP A 347 -43.27 -11.53 11.68
C ASP A 347 -44.80 -11.30 11.67
N ALA A 348 -45.30 -10.65 12.72
CA ALA A 348 -46.70 -10.28 12.90
C ALA A 348 -46.80 -8.87 13.50
N GLU A 349 -47.97 -8.24 13.32
CA GLU A 349 -48.27 -6.96 13.98
C GLU A 349 -48.09 -7.05 15.49
N LEU A 350 -47.47 -6.03 16.06
CA LEU A 350 -47.29 -5.92 17.50
C LEU A 350 -48.64 -5.78 18.21
N GLN A 351 -48.73 -6.33 19.42
CA GLN A 351 -49.92 -6.20 20.26
C GLN A 351 -50.07 -4.75 20.73
N PRO A 352 -51.28 -4.17 20.64
CA PRO A 352 -51.52 -2.80 21.07
C PRO A 352 -51.37 -2.67 22.58
N PHE A 353 -50.98 -1.48 23.04
CA PHE A 353 -50.85 -1.12 24.45
C PHE A 353 -49.84 -1.96 25.25
N ARG A 354 -48.79 -2.45 24.59
CA ARG A 354 -47.70 -3.20 25.22
C ARG A 354 -46.38 -2.47 25.06
N THR A 355 -45.51 -2.60 26.05
CA THR A 355 -44.10 -2.20 25.92
C THR A 355 -43.36 -3.29 25.17
N ILE A 356 -42.46 -2.92 24.27
CA ILE A 356 -41.50 -3.81 23.61
C ILE A 356 -40.12 -3.51 24.19
N ASP A 357 -39.39 -4.56 24.55
CA ASP A 357 -37.97 -4.50 24.90
C ASP A 357 -37.17 -5.20 23.81
N VAL A 358 -36.21 -4.47 23.21
CA VAL A 358 -35.20 -4.99 22.29
C VAL A 358 -33.85 -4.98 23.01
N ARG A 359 -33.16 -6.11 23.07
CA ARG A 359 -31.83 -6.21 23.70
C ARG A 359 -30.79 -6.74 22.73
N LEU A 360 -29.67 -6.03 22.67
CA LEU A 360 -28.43 -6.47 22.05
C LEU A 360 -27.53 -7.03 23.16
N LEU A 361 -27.32 -8.35 23.15
CA LEU A 361 -26.60 -9.08 24.18
C LEU A 361 -25.08 -9.00 23.99
N ASP A 362 -24.34 -9.36 25.04
CA ASP A 362 -22.87 -9.42 24.99
C ASP A 362 -22.36 -10.39 23.92
N GLY A 363 -21.25 -10.01 23.27
CA GLY A 363 -20.57 -10.82 22.27
C GLY A 363 -20.89 -10.45 20.81
N ILE A 364 -21.68 -9.40 20.58
CA ILE A 364 -21.76 -8.72 19.28
C ILE A 364 -20.47 -7.93 19.08
N THR A 365 -19.84 -8.04 17.92
CA THR A 365 -18.51 -7.48 17.63
C THR A 365 -18.47 -6.66 16.36
N SER A 366 -17.54 -5.71 16.30
CA SER A 366 -17.16 -5.05 15.07
C SER A 366 -16.30 -5.96 14.17
N THR A 367 -16.09 -5.57 12.91
CA THR A 367 -15.26 -6.32 11.94
C THR A 367 -13.78 -6.47 12.36
N ASP A 368 -13.35 -5.75 13.40
CA ASP A 368 -12.03 -5.81 14.03
C ASP A 368 -12.05 -6.47 15.42
N ASP A 369 -13.06 -7.31 15.71
CA ASP A 369 -13.22 -8.11 16.94
C ASP A 369 -13.37 -7.27 18.22
N VAL A 370 -13.89 -6.04 18.13
CA VAL A 370 -14.16 -5.21 19.31
C VAL A 370 -15.61 -5.35 19.73
N ALA A 371 -15.85 -5.67 21.00
CA ALA A 371 -17.19 -5.93 21.52
C ALA A 371 -18.03 -4.64 21.63
N LEU A 372 -19.30 -4.74 21.20
CA LEU A 372 -20.35 -3.78 21.50
C LEU A 372 -20.79 -3.97 22.97
N PRO A 373 -20.83 -2.91 23.79
CA PRO A 373 -21.46 -2.98 25.10
C PRO A 373 -22.94 -3.36 24.98
N ALA A 374 -23.43 -4.20 25.90
CA ALA A 374 -24.86 -4.56 25.94
C ALA A 374 -25.75 -3.30 25.91
N TRP A 375 -26.80 -3.36 25.10
CA TRP A 375 -27.67 -2.22 24.84
C TRP A 375 -29.13 -2.66 24.82
N THR A 376 -30.01 -1.78 25.29
CA THR A 376 -31.46 -2.05 25.37
C THR A 376 -32.23 -0.87 24.83
N LEU A 377 -33.31 -1.16 24.11
CA LEU A 377 -34.33 -0.22 23.66
C LEU A 377 -35.69 -0.65 24.19
N SER A 378 -36.42 0.28 24.79
CA SER A 378 -37.81 0.06 25.19
C SER A 378 -38.72 1.10 24.54
N PHE A 379 -39.86 0.69 24.00
CA PHE A 379 -40.89 1.60 23.46
C PHE A 379 -42.31 1.03 23.64
N PHE A 380 -43.33 1.87 23.57
CA PHE A 380 -44.73 1.49 23.81
C PHE A 380 -45.57 1.55 22.53
N VAL A 381 -46.27 0.45 22.26
CA VAL A 381 -47.12 0.29 21.06
C VAL A 381 -48.47 0.96 21.27
N GLY A 382 -48.87 1.77 20.29
CA GLY A 382 -50.17 2.45 20.24
C GLY A 382 -51.36 1.52 20.02
N GLY A 383 -52.56 2.11 20.00
CA GLY A 383 -53.85 1.42 19.86
C GLY A 383 -54.18 0.92 18.46
#